data_AF-D6CLM1-F1
#
_entry.id   AF-D6CLM1-F1
#
_cell.length_a   1.000
_cell.length_b   1.000
_cell.length_c   1.000
_cell.angle_alpha   90.00
_cell.angle_beta   90.00
_cell.angle_gamma   90.00
#
_symmetry.space_group_name_H-M   'P 1'
#
loop_
_entity.id
_entity.type
_entity.pdbx_description
1 polymer ?
#
loop_
_entity_poly.entity_id
_entity_poly.type
_entity_poly.pdbx_seq_one_letter_code
_entity_poly.pdbx_strand_id
1 'polypeptide(L)'
;MTYNRSDALFVVLYGLTHQNIKPQEVIITDDGSTVHHRLAIKQHLAEHDWPFKIKYIWHPDIGFTAARARNQGVINSSGDYIILLDGDCVPKEDFILQHLFLKRPGCFINGSRVLLNENLTKKVIEWPETIGLSSSYWLMQKIAGQANKWIPTVMRIPHQCRRGSAVFHWKGIRSCNFSLWREDFDKVNGFDETFVGWGHEDADFVWRLHKAGCRRINGFWATEVLHLWHKEASRDRESANVRRLQERMSDPNAGYVAKKGIREAGYDDCEIVYSK
;
A
#
# COMPACT_ATOMS: atom_id res chain seq x y z
N MET A 1 4.84 2.69 2.21
CA MET A 1 5.38 2.43 3.57
C MET A 1 6.48 1.38 3.48
N THR A 2 7.60 1.53 4.18
CA THR A 2 8.72 0.58 4.22
C THR A 2 9.19 0.36 5.65
N TYR A 3 9.83 -0.79 5.91
CA TYR A 3 10.49 -1.10 7.17
C TYR A 3 11.56 -2.18 6.96
N ASN A 4 12.83 -1.84 7.21
CA ASN A 4 14.00 -2.74 7.13
C ASN A 4 14.07 -3.59 5.84
N ARG A 5 13.62 -3.03 4.71
CA ARG A 5 13.55 -3.71 3.40
C ARG A 5 13.91 -2.77 2.25
N SER A 6 15.05 -2.09 2.37
CA SER A 6 15.55 -1.20 1.30
C SER A 6 15.77 -1.95 -0.02
N ASP A 7 16.16 -3.23 0.04
CA ASP A 7 16.25 -4.15 -1.09
C ASP A 7 14.95 -4.22 -1.91
N ALA A 8 13.82 -4.46 -1.23
CA ALA A 8 12.51 -4.53 -1.87
C ALA A 8 12.05 -3.16 -2.38
N LEU A 9 12.27 -2.11 -1.58
CA LEU A 9 11.86 -0.75 -1.93
C LEU A 9 12.51 -0.28 -3.23
N PHE A 10 13.77 -0.61 -3.47
CA PHE A 10 14.45 -0.24 -4.73
C PHE A 10 13.78 -0.86 -5.95
N VAL A 11 13.33 -2.11 -5.85
CA VAL A 11 12.56 -2.75 -6.92
C VAL A 11 11.18 -2.11 -7.08
N VAL A 12 10.53 -1.72 -5.99
CA VAL A 12 9.25 -0.98 -6.06
C VAL A 12 9.43 0.35 -6.78
N LEU A 13 10.48 1.11 -6.44
CA LEU A 13 10.83 2.36 -7.11
C LEU A 13 11.16 2.13 -8.59
N TYR A 14 11.88 1.06 -8.94
CA TYR A 14 12.07 0.63 -10.32
C TYR A 14 10.75 0.35 -11.04
N GLY A 15 9.80 -0.35 -10.41
CA GLY A 15 8.47 -0.56 -10.98
C GLY A 15 7.71 0.75 -11.21
N LEU A 16 7.89 1.74 -10.33
CA LEU A 16 7.28 3.07 -10.46
C LEU A 16 7.93 3.90 -11.59
N THR A 17 9.24 3.77 -11.81
CA THR A 17 9.92 4.45 -12.94
C THR A 17 9.49 3.87 -14.29
N HIS A 18 8.91 2.67 -14.34
CA HIS A 18 8.42 2.01 -15.56
C HIS A 18 6.90 2.13 -15.77
N GLN A 19 6.19 2.97 -15.01
CA GLN A 19 4.74 3.14 -15.20
C GLN A 19 4.40 3.82 -16.54
N ASN A 20 3.31 3.40 -17.19
CA ASN A 20 2.78 4.03 -18.40
C ASN A 20 2.39 5.49 -18.15
N ILE A 21 1.87 5.78 -16.95
CA ILE A 21 1.62 7.12 -16.45
C ILE A 21 2.45 7.29 -15.19
N LYS A 22 3.35 8.28 -15.17
CA LYS A 22 4.18 8.56 -14.00
C LYS A 22 3.34 9.18 -12.88
N PRO A 23 3.61 8.84 -11.60
CA PRO A 23 3.02 9.57 -10.49
C PRO A 23 3.53 11.02 -10.48
N GLN A 24 2.77 11.94 -9.93
CA GLN A 24 3.24 13.32 -9.72
C GLN A 24 4.30 13.39 -8.62
N GLU A 25 4.10 12.61 -7.55
CA GLU A 25 5.02 12.45 -6.45
C GLU A 25 4.91 11.05 -5.84
N VAL A 26 5.98 10.62 -5.17
CA VAL A 26 6.05 9.39 -4.39
C VAL A 26 6.49 9.76 -2.98
N ILE A 27 5.67 9.41 -1.98
CA ILE A 27 6.01 9.62 -0.57
C ILE A 27 6.40 8.27 0.04
N ILE A 28 7.69 8.13 0.34
CA ILE A 28 8.25 6.97 1.01
C ILE A 28 8.16 7.22 2.51
N THR A 29 7.30 6.49 3.21
CA THR A 29 7.21 6.52 4.67
C THR A 29 7.89 5.32 5.29
N ASP A 30 8.79 5.56 6.23
CA ASP A 30 9.65 4.56 6.84
C ASP A 30 9.31 4.43 8.33
N ASP A 31 8.78 3.26 8.70
CA ASP A 31 8.23 2.91 10.02
C ASP A 31 9.35 2.51 10.99
N GLY A 32 10.43 3.31 11.07
CA GLY A 32 11.52 3.07 12.00
C GLY A 32 12.63 2.15 11.51
N SER A 33 12.95 2.13 10.21
CA SER A 33 14.09 1.31 9.74
C SER A 33 15.41 1.68 10.42
N THR A 34 16.28 0.68 10.56
CA THR A 34 17.64 0.85 11.10
C THR A 34 18.48 1.81 10.26
N VAL A 35 19.51 2.38 10.87
CA VAL A 35 20.45 3.31 10.22
C VAL A 35 20.99 2.76 8.90
N HIS A 36 21.30 1.45 8.83
CA HIS A 36 21.76 0.79 7.61
C HIS A 36 20.79 1.00 6.44
N HIS A 37 19.51 0.67 6.63
CA HIS A 37 18.50 0.83 5.58
C HIS A 37 18.22 2.30 5.26
N ARG A 38 18.21 3.18 6.26
CA ARG A 38 18.01 4.62 6.07
C ARG A 38 19.09 5.22 5.18
N LEU A 39 20.36 4.89 5.45
CA LEU A 39 21.49 5.37 4.65
C LEU A 39 21.44 4.81 3.23
N ALA A 40 21.13 3.52 3.07
CA ALA A 40 20.97 2.91 1.74
C ALA A 40 19.87 3.60 0.93
N ILE A 41 18.71 3.90 1.54
CA ILE A 41 17.62 4.61 0.88
C ILE A 41 18.06 6.02 0.47
N LYS A 42 18.62 6.81 1.39
CA LYS A 42 19.09 8.16 1.09
C LYS A 42 20.12 8.19 -0.04
N GLN A 43 21.07 7.25 -0.02
CA GLN A 43 22.08 7.12 -1.06
C GLN A 43 21.42 6.79 -2.41
N HIS A 44 20.56 5.77 -2.45
CA HIS A 44 19.86 5.38 -3.67
C HIS A 44 19.05 6.54 -4.27
N LEU A 45 18.33 7.30 -3.43
CA LEU A 45 17.57 8.47 -3.87
C LEU A 45 18.46 9.59 -4.42
N ALA A 46 19.68 9.76 -3.91
CA ALA A 46 20.60 10.82 -4.31
C ALA A 46 21.45 10.48 -5.56
N GLU A 47 21.55 9.19 -5.90
CA GLU A 47 22.34 8.66 -7.02
C GLU A 47 21.53 8.48 -8.31
N HIS A 48 20.19 8.57 -8.25
CA HIS A 48 19.30 8.34 -9.39
C HIS A 48 18.52 9.61 -9.74
N ASP A 49 18.30 9.79 -11.03
CA ASP A 49 17.36 10.79 -11.55
C ASP A 49 15.95 10.18 -11.58
N TRP A 50 15.01 10.84 -10.90
CA TRP A 50 13.65 10.34 -10.76
C TRP A 50 12.70 11.05 -11.72
N PRO A 51 11.83 10.32 -12.45
CA PRO A 51 10.84 10.95 -13.34
C PRO A 51 9.64 11.55 -12.58
N PHE A 52 9.72 11.62 -11.25
CA PHE A 52 8.70 12.11 -10.34
C PHE A 52 9.36 12.62 -9.05
N LYS A 53 8.67 13.49 -8.31
CA LYS A 53 9.18 14.02 -7.04
C LYS A 53 9.15 12.92 -5.97
N ILE A 54 10.22 12.79 -5.18
CA ILE A 54 10.22 11.86 -4.04
C ILE A 54 10.40 12.63 -2.73
N LYS A 55 9.56 12.29 -1.75
CA LYS A 55 9.78 12.67 -0.34
C LYS A 55 9.99 11.40 0.47
N TYR A 56 11.07 11.34 1.22
CA TYR A 56 11.36 10.28 2.17
C TYR A 56 11.10 10.82 3.59
N ILE A 57 10.27 10.12 4.34
CA ILE A 57 9.86 10.48 5.69
C ILE A 57 10.18 9.30 6.58
N TRP A 58 10.97 9.56 7.62
CA TRP A 58 11.33 8.56 8.61
C TRP A 58 10.92 9.04 9.99
N HIS A 59 10.44 8.14 10.84
CA HIS A 59 10.29 8.39 12.28
C HIS A 59 11.00 7.27 13.07
N PRO A 60 11.33 7.50 14.36
CA PRO A 60 11.92 6.47 15.21
C PRO A 60 11.08 5.20 15.31
N ASP A 61 11.74 4.04 15.45
CA ASP A 61 11.07 2.76 15.72
C ASP A 61 10.43 2.79 17.11
N ILE A 62 9.10 2.79 17.11
CA ILE A 62 8.26 2.75 18.31
C ILE A 62 7.36 1.50 18.30
N GLY A 63 7.79 0.47 17.57
CA GLY A 63 7.03 -0.72 17.24
C GLY A 63 6.28 -0.58 15.91
N PHE A 64 5.52 -1.62 15.57
CA PHE A 64 4.78 -1.68 14.30
C PHE A 64 3.66 -0.62 14.27
N THR A 65 3.85 0.46 13.52
CA THR A 65 2.93 1.61 13.45
C THR A 65 2.50 1.94 12.03
N ALA A 66 2.06 0.91 11.30
CA ALA A 66 1.62 1.05 9.91
C ALA A 66 0.52 2.10 9.67
N ALA A 67 -0.40 2.29 10.61
CA ALA A 67 -1.41 3.35 10.56
C ALA A 67 -0.76 4.75 10.55
N ARG A 68 0.20 4.99 11.46
CA ARG A 68 0.96 6.24 11.58
C ARG A 68 1.77 6.51 10.31
N ALA A 69 2.51 5.52 9.83
CA ALA A 69 3.32 5.65 8.63
C ALA A 69 2.49 5.91 7.36
N ARG A 70 1.25 5.38 7.27
CA ARG A 70 0.33 5.71 6.16
C ARG A 70 -0.23 7.12 6.28
N ASN A 71 -0.65 7.53 7.47
CA ASN A 71 -1.14 8.88 7.74
C ASN A 71 -0.10 9.95 7.41
N GLN A 72 1.15 9.77 7.87
CA GLN A 72 2.27 10.66 7.55
C GLN A 72 2.45 10.85 6.05
N GLY A 73 2.32 9.77 5.28
CA GLY A 73 2.48 9.81 3.83
C GLY A 73 1.41 10.66 3.16
N VAL A 74 0.15 10.49 3.58
CA VAL A 74 -0.97 11.25 3.02
C VAL A 74 -0.90 12.73 3.41
N ILE A 75 -0.57 13.04 4.66
CA ILE A 75 -0.44 14.44 5.13
C ILE A 75 0.66 15.19 4.39
N ASN A 76 1.77 14.53 4.09
CA ASN A 76 2.90 15.13 3.40
C ASN A 76 2.81 15.04 1.86
N SER A 77 1.72 14.48 1.33
CA SER A 77 1.42 14.48 -0.10
C SER A 77 0.58 15.71 -0.47
N SER A 78 0.67 16.11 -1.73
CA SER A 78 -0.07 17.22 -2.36
C SER A 78 -1.18 16.77 -3.32
N GLY A 79 -1.15 15.51 -3.79
CA GLY A 79 -2.13 15.01 -4.75
C GLY A 79 -3.54 14.83 -4.17
N ASP A 80 -4.57 15.02 -5.01
CA ASP A 80 -5.99 14.82 -4.63
C ASP A 80 -6.41 13.34 -4.65
N TYR A 81 -5.69 12.51 -5.39
CA TYR A 81 -5.93 11.08 -5.48
C TYR A 81 -4.73 10.31 -4.94
N ILE A 82 -4.98 9.50 -3.91
CA ILE A 82 -3.96 8.80 -3.15
C ILE A 82 -3.95 7.34 -3.57
N ILE A 83 -2.77 6.81 -3.89
CA ILE A 83 -2.52 5.36 -4.06
C ILE A 83 -1.54 4.94 -2.97
N LEU A 84 -2.00 4.10 -2.05
CA LEU A 84 -1.21 3.45 -1.02
C LEU A 84 -0.59 2.16 -1.59
N LEU A 85 0.72 2.04 -1.41
CA LEU A 85 1.52 0.91 -1.86
C LEU A 85 2.52 0.52 -0.75
N ASP A 86 2.58 -0.76 -0.40
CA ASP A 86 3.59 -1.27 0.53
C ASP A 86 4.96 -1.40 -0.17
N GLY A 87 6.05 -1.22 0.58
CA GLY A 87 7.43 -1.13 0.09
C GLY A 87 8.02 -2.45 -0.43
N ASP A 88 7.22 -3.51 -0.42
CA ASP A 88 7.52 -4.83 -0.97
C ASP A 88 6.48 -5.27 -2.02
N CYS A 89 5.62 -4.36 -2.47
CA CYS A 89 4.64 -4.59 -3.52
C CYS A 89 5.11 -3.89 -4.81
N VAL A 90 5.70 -4.65 -5.74
CA VAL A 90 6.20 -4.11 -7.01
C VAL A 90 5.03 -3.91 -7.99
N PRO A 91 4.78 -2.69 -8.48
CA PRO A 91 3.69 -2.44 -9.41
C PRO A 91 4.04 -2.90 -10.83
N LYS A 92 3.04 -3.38 -11.57
CA LYS A 92 3.15 -3.58 -13.03
C LYS A 92 3.07 -2.23 -13.75
N GLU A 93 3.59 -2.15 -14.97
CA GLU A 93 3.68 -0.90 -15.77
C GLU A 93 2.34 -0.13 -15.91
N ASP A 94 1.21 -0.83 -15.94
CA ASP A 94 -0.11 -0.23 -16.07
C ASP A 94 -0.80 0.08 -14.73
N PHE A 95 -0.14 -0.16 -13.59
CA PHE A 95 -0.74 -0.06 -12.25
C PHE A 95 -1.42 1.29 -11.99
N ILE A 96 -0.70 2.41 -12.17
CA ILE A 96 -1.28 3.75 -11.97
C ILE A 96 -2.43 4.01 -12.95
N LEU A 97 -2.25 3.65 -14.22
CA LEU A 97 -3.27 3.80 -15.26
C LEU A 97 -4.58 3.08 -14.87
N GLN A 98 -4.48 1.86 -14.34
CA GLN A 98 -5.62 1.05 -13.93
C GLN A 98 -6.36 1.65 -12.73
N HIS A 99 -5.62 2.18 -11.74
CA HIS A 99 -6.22 2.94 -10.64
C HIS A 99 -6.96 4.19 -11.15
N LEU A 100 -6.38 4.92 -12.11
CA LEU A 100 -7.01 6.10 -12.71
C LEU A 100 -8.26 5.76 -13.52
N PHE A 101 -8.31 4.62 -14.21
CA PHE A 101 -9.51 4.19 -14.91
C PHE A 101 -10.64 3.74 -13.98
N LEU A 102 -10.29 3.14 -12.84
CA LEU A 102 -11.27 2.64 -11.88
C LEU A 102 -11.74 3.70 -10.89
N LYS A 103 -11.02 4.82 -10.73
CA LYS A 103 -11.38 5.85 -9.74
C LYS A 103 -12.77 6.43 -10.01
N ARG A 104 -13.53 6.60 -8.94
CA ARG A 104 -14.86 7.24 -8.95
C ARG A 104 -15.02 8.08 -7.68
N PRO A 105 -15.69 9.24 -7.72
CA PRO A 105 -16.01 9.98 -6.50
C PRO A 105 -16.78 9.12 -5.49
N GLY A 106 -16.51 9.30 -4.19
CA GLY A 106 -17.12 8.52 -3.11
C GLY A 106 -16.82 7.02 -3.18
N CYS A 107 -15.74 6.63 -3.84
CA CYS A 107 -15.31 5.24 -3.95
C CYS A 107 -13.83 5.08 -3.63
N PHE A 108 -13.48 3.93 -3.08
CA PHE A 108 -12.10 3.50 -2.90
C PHE A 108 -11.84 2.18 -3.63
N ILE A 109 -10.61 1.94 -4.05
CA ILE A 109 -10.19 0.71 -4.72
C ILE A 109 -9.40 -0.13 -3.72
N ASN A 110 -9.84 -1.36 -3.52
CA ASN A 110 -9.04 -2.37 -2.85
C ASN A 110 -8.43 -3.28 -3.92
N GLY A 111 -7.10 -3.24 -4.04
CA GLY A 111 -6.38 -3.93 -5.09
C GLY A 111 -6.10 -5.40 -4.80
N SER A 112 -5.31 -6.00 -5.68
CA SER A 112 -4.95 -7.41 -5.65
C SER A 112 -3.45 -7.59 -5.72
N ARG A 113 -2.99 -8.73 -5.20
CA ARG A 113 -1.58 -9.11 -5.20
C ARG A 113 -1.37 -10.51 -5.77
N VAL A 114 -0.23 -10.67 -6.41
CA VAL A 114 0.39 -11.94 -6.77
C VAL A 114 1.51 -12.18 -5.77
N LEU A 115 1.42 -13.27 -5.03
CA LEU A 115 2.40 -13.63 -4.00
C LEU A 115 3.54 -14.38 -4.68
N LEU A 116 4.76 -13.88 -4.49
CA LEU A 116 5.98 -14.57 -4.90
C LEU A 116 6.51 -15.40 -3.73
N ASN A 117 7.25 -16.46 -4.03
CA ASN A 117 8.02 -17.18 -3.02
C ASN A 117 9.40 -16.54 -2.82
N GLU A 118 10.17 -17.07 -1.87
CA GLU A 118 11.50 -16.55 -1.53
C GLU A 118 12.47 -16.58 -2.73
N ASN A 119 12.48 -17.66 -3.52
CA ASN A 119 13.41 -17.81 -4.64
C ASN A 119 13.15 -16.79 -5.75
N LEU A 120 11.89 -16.62 -6.16
CA LEU A 120 11.54 -15.64 -7.19
C LEU A 120 11.71 -14.20 -6.67
N THR A 121 11.50 -13.98 -5.38
CA THR A 121 11.79 -12.68 -4.75
C THR A 121 13.26 -12.30 -4.87
N LYS A 122 14.18 -13.22 -4.54
CA LYS A 122 15.63 -12.99 -4.72
C LYS A 122 15.97 -12.65 -6.16
N LYS A 123 15.41 -13.42 -7.11
CA LYS A 123 15.60 -13.16 -8.54
C LYS A 123 15.08 -11.80 -8.99
N VAL A 124 13.92 -11.36 -8.49
CA VAL A 124 13.33 -10.05 -8.81
C VAL A 124 14.15 -8.91 -8.19
N ILE A 125 14.75 -9.11 -7.02
CA ILE A 125 15.66 -8.12 -6.39
C ILE A 125 16.97 -8.00 -7.18
N GLU A 126 17.55 -9.12 -7.60
CA GLU A 126 18.79 -9.13 -8.39
C GLU A 126 18.58 -8.66 -9.83
N TRP A 127 17.41 -8.93 -10.41
CA TRP A 127 17.06 -8.60 -11.79
C TRP A 127 15.65 -8.02 -11.90
N PRO A 128 15.46 -6.71 -11.60
CA PRO A 128 14.16 -6.04 -11.60
C PRO A 128 13.41 -6.10 -12.94
N GLU A 129 14.10 -6.18 -14.08
CA GLU A 129 13.50 -6.29 -15.41
C GLU A 129 12.60 -7.53 -15.55
N THR A 130 12.78 -8.54 -14.68
CA THR A 130 11.91 -9.73 -14.64
C THR A 130 10.43 -9.41 -14.52
N ILE A 131 10.08 -8.26 -13.92
CA ILE A 131 8.68 -7.82 -13.78
C ILE A 131 7.98 -7.58 -15.14
N GLY A 132 8.76 -7.20 -16.15
CA GLY A 132 8.32 -6.90 -17.52
C GLY A 132 8.33 -8.10 -18.46
N LEU A 133 8.72 -9.29 -17.97
CA LEU A 133 8.78 -10.49 -18.82
C LEU A 133 7.39 -10.98 -19.26
N SER A 134 7.41 -11.74 -20.35
CA SER A 134 6.23 -12.19 -21.10
C SER A 134 5.29 -13.07 -20.29
N SER A 135 4.08 -13.27 -20.85
CA SER A 135 3.08 -14.15 -20.26
C SER A 135 3.55 -15.60 -20.10
N SER A 136 4.38 -16.09 -21.04
CA SER A 136 4.94 -17.44 -20.95
C SER A 136 5.90 -17.57 -19.77
N TYR A 137 6.70 -16.55 -19.47
CA TYR A 137 7.55 -16.53 -18.29
C TYR A 137 6.72 -16.63 -17.00
N TRP A 138 5.67 -15.82 -16.86
CA TRP A 138 4.81 -15.82 -15.67
C TRP A 138 4.02 -17.11 -15.49
N LEU A 139 3.59 -17.73 -16.60
CA LEU A 139 3.00 -19.07 -16.58
C LEU A 139 4.00 -20.10 -16.03
N MET A 140 5.26 -20.07 -16.48
CA MET A 140 6.30 -20.96 -15.96
C MET A 140 6.56 -20.75 -14.47
N GLN A 141 6.57 -19.50 -13.99
CA GLN A 141 6.70 -19.22 -12.55
C GLN A 141 5.54 -19.79 -11.73
N LYS A 142 4.31 -19.78 -12.28
CA LYS A 142 3.17 -20.43 -11.64
C LYS A 142 3.32 -21.96 -11.62
N ILE A 143 3.69 -22.58 -12.74
CA ILE A 143 3.88 -24.03 -12.84
C ILE A 143 4.97 -24.49 -11.86
N ALA A 144 6.06 -23.73 -11.74
CA ALA A 144 7.14 -23.99 -10.79
C ALA A 144 6.79 -23.67 -9.32
N GLY A 145 5.56 -23.25 -9.02
CA GLY A 145 5.13 -22.91 -7.66
C GLY A 145 5.77 -21.63 -7.09
N GLN A 146 6.38 -20.80 -7.94
CA GLN A 146 7.09 -19.58 -7.54
C GLN A 146 6.19 -18.35 -7.42
N ALA A 147 5.06 -18.35 -8.14
CA ALA A 147 4.01 -17.34 -8.05
C ALA A 147 2.65 -18.00 -7.82
N ASN A 148 1.80 -17.41 -6.98
CA ASN A 148 0.49 -18.00 -6.69
C ASN A 148 -0.54 -17.83 -7.84
N LYS A 149 -0.36 -16.83 -8.69
CA LYS A 149 -1.23 -16.45 -9.82
C LYS A 149 -0.36 -16.05 -11.02
N TRP A 150 -0.87 -16.19 -12.24
CA TRP A 150 -0.23 -15.66 -13.44
C TRP A 150 -1.20 -14.94 -14.38
N ILE A 151 -2.44 -15.44 -14.55
CA ILE A 151 -3.37 -14.81 -15.50
C ILE A 151 -3.63 -13.32 -15.15
N PRO A 152 -3.82 -12.94 -13.88
CA PRO A 152 -3.94 -11.54 -13.49
C PRO A 152 -2.65 -10.70 -13.68
N THR A 153 -1.49 -11.29 -14.01
CA THR A 153 -0.29 -10.51 -14.38
C THR A 153 -0.28 -10.13 -15.87
N VAL A 154 -1.14 -10.74 -16.69
CA VAL A 154 -1.11 -10.63 -18.17
C VAL A 154 -2.46 -10.22 -18.78
N MET A 155 -3.56 -10.41 -18.06
CA MET A 155 -4.90 -10.05 -18.51
C MET A 155 -5.58 -9.12 -17.52
N ARG A 156 -6.42 -8.23 -18.06
CA ARG A 156 -7.25 -7.30 -17.31
C ARG A 156 -8.72 -7.58 -17.62
N ILE A 157 -9.58 -7.57 -16.61
CA ILE A 157 -11.03 -7.62 -16.83
C ILE A 157 -11.48 -6.19 -17.22
N PRO A 158 -12.32 -6.02 -18.26
CA PRO A 158 -12.79 -4.71 -18.69
C PRO A 158 -13.40 -3.86 -17.55
N HIS A 159 -13.19 -2.55 -17.62
CA HIS A 159 -13.62 -1.59 -16.58
C HIS A 159 -15.15 -1.46 -16.45
N GLN A 160 -15.90 -1.91 -17.46
CA GLN A 160 -17.36 -1.85 -17.52
C GLN A 160 -18.05 -2.91 -16.64
N CYS A 161 -17.31 -3.90 -16.13
CA CYS A 161 -17.87 -4.88 -15.21
C CYS A 161 -18.28 -4.26 -13.87
N ARG A 162 -19.38 -4.76 -13.27
CA ARG A 162 -19.82 -4.34 -11.93
C ARG A 162 -18.81 -4.78 -10.87
N ARG A 163 -17.86 -3.90 -10.56
CA ARG A 163 -16.81 -4.09 -9.53
C ARG A 163 -17.16 -3.47 -8.17
N GLY A 164 -18.25 -2.70 -8.10
CA GLY A 164 -18.65 -1.92 -6.94
C GLY A 164 -19.43 -2.73 -5.90
N SER A 165 -19.11 -2.55 -4.62
CA SER A 165 -19.87 -3.05 -3.47
C SER A 165 -20.05 -1.94 -2.45
N ALA A 166 -21.29 -1.72 -2.01
CA ALA A 166 -21.59 -0.87 -0.85
C ALA A 166 -21.50 -1.66 0.47
N VAL A 167 -21.43 -2.99 0.41
CA VAL A 167 -21.43 -3.87 1.58
C VAL A 167 -20.00 -4.08 2.08
N PHE A 168 -19.78 -3.78 3.36
CA PHE A 168 -18.54 -4.05 4.06
C PHE A 168 -18.31 -5.56 4.22
N HIS A 169 -17.12 -6.02 3.86
CA HIS A 169 -16.65 -7.37 4.11
C HIS A 169 -15.24 -7.30 4.67
N TRP A 170 -15.08 -7.67 5.94
CA TRP A 170 -13.80 -7.63 6.66
C TRP A 170 -12.71 -8.49 6.00
N LYS A 171 -13.07 -9.66 5.45
CA LYS A 171 -12.08 -10.60 4.91
C LYS A 171 -11.51 -10.08 3.58
N GLY A 172 -10.18 -10.12 3.47
CA GLY A 172 -9.47 -9.83 2.21
C GLY A 172 -9.26 -8.34 1.93
N ILE A 173 -9.51 -7.47 2.90
CA ILE A 173 -9.04 -6.07 2.85
C ILE A 173 -7.54 -6.08 3.13
N ARG A 174 -6.77 -5.37 2.29
CA ARG A 174 -5.34 -5.14 2.46
C ARG A 174 -5.00 -3.76 1.93
N SER A 175 -4.47 -2.90 2.78
CA SER A 175 -4.02 -1.55 2.40
C SER A 175 -2.72 -1.51 1.61
N CYS A 176 -2.11 -2.67 1.32
CA CYS A 176 -0.86 -2.79 0.56
C CYS A 176 -0.98 -2.36 -0.90
N ASN A 177 -2.21 -2.28 -1.40
CA ASN A 177 -2.57 -1.82 -2.73
C ASN A 177 -4.00 -1.25 -2.63
N PHE A 178 -4.09 0.06 -2.41
CA PHE A 178 -5.34 0.72 -2.09
C PHE A 178 -5.36 2.14 -2.66
N SER A 179 -6.49 2.64 -3.16
CA SER A 179 -6.56 4.04 -3.57
C SER A 179 -7.90 4.68 -3.31
N LEU A 180 -7.89 6.00 -3.11
CA LEU A 180 -9.06 6.80 -2.78
C LEU A 180 -8.80 8.28 -3.02
N TRP A 181 -9.87 9.08 -2.98
CA TRP A 181 -9.74 10.53 -2.94
C TRP A 181 -9.27 11.01 -1.57
N ARG A 182 -8.43 12.03 -1.55
CA ARG A 182 -7.97 12.70 -0.33
C ARG A 182 -9.17 13.15 0.52
N GLU A 183 -10.19 13.73 -0.10
CA GLU A 183 -11.40 14.16 0.62
C GLU A 183 -12.03 13.02 1.43
N ASP A 184 -12.12 11.81 0.86
CA ASP A 184 -12.66 10.63 1.57
C ASP A 184 -11.73 10.18 2.70
N PHE A 185 -10.40 10.29 2.53
CA PHE A 185 -9.41 10.01 3.57
C PHE A 185 -9.54 10.98 4.75
N ASP A 186 -9.59 12.28 4.46
CA ASP A 186 -9.68 13.36 5.44
C ASP A 186 -11.03 13.33 6.17
N LYS A 187 -12.10 12.97 5.46
CA LYS A 187 -13.45 12.80 6.02
C LYS A 187 -13.48 11.79 7.16
N VAL A 188 -12.79 10.65 7.00
CA VAL A 188 -12.71 9.61 8.05
C VAL A 188 -11.55 9.81 9.02
N ASN A 189 -10.81 10.91 8.89
CA ASN A 189 -9.64 11.23 9.72
C ASN A 189 -8.49 10.20 9.57
N GLY A 190 -8.30 9.68 8.36
CA GLY A 190 -7.22 8.73 8.05
C GLY A 190 -7.31 7.37 8.74
N PHE A 191 -6.17 6.69 8.87
CA PHE A 191 -6.05 5.46 9.65
C PHE A 191 -6.09 5.76 11.16
N ASP A 192 -6.64 4.82 11.93
CA ASP A 192 -6.71 4.97 13.38
C ASP A 192 -5.40 4.45 14.04
N GLU A 193 -4.57 5.37 14.49
CA GLU A 193 -3.27 5.10 15.13
C GLU A 193 -3.38 4.43 16.50
N THR A 194 -4.60 4.18 17.01
CA THR A 194 -4.78 3.30 18.17
C THR A 194 -4.57 1.81 17.82
N PHE A 195 -4.59 1.45 16.54
CA PHE A 195 -4.20 0.14 16.04
C PHE A 195 -2.67 0.05 15.93
N VAL A 196 -2.04 -0.39 17.02
CA VAL A 196 -0.60 -0.63 17.12
C VAL A 196 -0.33 -2.13 17.10
N GLY A 197 0.72 -2.55 16.39
CA GLY A 197 0.98 -3.97 16.14
C GLY A 197 0.32 -4.46 14.85
N TRP A 198 0.47 -5.76 14.59
CA TRP A 198 0.04 -6.33 13.33
C TRP A 198 -1.49 -6.38 13.19
N GLY A 199 -1.99 -5.82 12.08
CA GLY A 199 -3.29 -6.10 11.48
C GLY A 199 -4.49 -5.31 11.99
N HIS A 200 -5.52 -5.31 11.14
CA HIS A 200 -6.88 -4.78 11.35
C HIS A 200 -7.03 -3.26 11.37
N GLU A 201 -5.94 -2.50 11.24
CA GLU A 201 -5.98 -1.08 10.92
C GLU A 201 -6.61 -0.84 9.53
N ASP A 202 -6.37 -1.77 8.59
CA ASP A 202 -6.90 -1.75 7.23
C ASP A 202 -8.42 -2.01 7.20
N ALA A 203 -8.86 -3.01 7.96
CA ALA A 203 -10.27 -3.37 8.08
C ALA A 203 -11.07 -2.28 8.82
N ASP A 204 -10.51 -1.68 9.87
CA ASP A 204 -11.07 -0.51 10.55
C ASP A 204 -11.27 0.66 9.59
N PHE A 205 -10.21 1.01 8.86
CA PHE A 205 -10.25 2.11 7.90
C PHE A 205 -11.33 1.91 6.83
N VAL A 206 -11.41 0.72 6.25
CA VAL A 206 -12.43 0.38 5.25
C VAL A 206 -13.84 0.34 5.85
N TRP A 207 -14.01 -0.15 7.08
CA TRP A 207 -15.30 -0.12 7.75
C TRP A 207 -15.78 1.34 7.93
N ARG A 208 -14.89 2.23 8.38
CA ARG A 208 -15.18 3.66 8.52
C ARG A 208 -15.51 4.33 7.20
N LEU A 209 -14.78 4.02 6.12
CA LEU A 209 -15.10 4.52 4.77
C LEU A 209 -16.51 4.10 4.33
N HIS A 210 -16.89 2.83 4.53
CA HIS A 210 -18.26 2.37 4.24
C HIS A 210 -19.31 3.09 5.08
N LYS A 211 -19.05 3.29 6.38
CA LYS A 211 -19.93 4.04 7.28
C LYS A 211 -20.06 5.51 6.86
N ALA A 212 -19.02 6.10 6.27
CA ALA A 212 -19.02 7.45 5.69
C ALA A 212 -19.71 7.55 4.30
N GLY A 213 -20.27 6.44 3.80
CA GLY A 213 -21.00 6.37 2.52
C GLY A 213 -20.15 5.94 1.32
N CYS A 214 -18.85 5.64 1.51
CA CYS A 214 -17.98 5.25 0.40
C CYS A 214 -18.27 3.83 -0.07
N ARG A 215 -18.04 3.58 -1.36
CA ARG A 215 -18.22 2.25 -1.97
C ARG A 215 -16.87 1.64 -2.36
N ARG A 216 -16.72 0.35 -2.12
CA ARG A 216 -15.53 -0.40 -2.54
C ARG A 216 -15.61 -0.75 -4.02
N ILE A 217 -14.54 -0.51 -4.76
CA ILE A 217 -14.31 -1.04 -6.09
C ILE A 217 -13.28 -2.17 -5.98
N ASN A 218 -13.61 -3.35 -6.49
CA ASN A 218 -12.70 -4.49 -6.52
C ASN A 218 -11.66 -4.33 -7.64
N GLY A 219 -10.38 -4.17 -7.26
CA GLY A 219 -9.24 -4.05 -8.15
C GLY A 219 -8.67 -5.38 -8.65
N PHE A 220 -9.25 -6.52 -8.26
CA PHE A 220 -8.86 -7.83 -8.80
C PHE A 220 -8.99 -7.87 -10.33
N TRP A 221 -7.96 -8.40 -11.02
CA TRP A 221 -7.79 -8.33 -12.48
C TRP A 221 -7.74 -6.91 -13.06
N ALA A 222 -7.14 -5.99 -12.32
CA ALA A 222 -6.95 -4.62 -12.78
C ALA A 222 -5.69 -4.02 -12.18
N THR A 223 -5.51 -4.10 -10.86
CA THR A 223 -4.46 -3.35 -10.16
C THR A 223 -3.39 -4.26 -9.55
N GLU A 224 -3.14 -5.45 -10.11
CA GLU A 224 -2.19 -6.41 -9.57
C GLU A 224 -0.78 -5.85 -9.30
N VAL A 225 -0.30 -6.09 -8.09
CA VAL A 225 1.09 -5.90 -7.68
C VAL A 225 1.76 -7.24 -7.40
N LEU A 226 3.07 -7.30 -7.58
CA LEU A 226 3.90 -8.44 -7.20
C LEU A 226 4.36 -8.26 -5.76
N HIS A 227 3.79 -9.03 -4.84
CA HIS A 227 4.16 -8.99 -3.44
C HIS A 227 5.38 -9.88 -3.22
N LEU A 228 6.50 -9.24 -2.94
CA LEU A 228 7.75 -9.91 -2.62
C LEU A 228 7.59 -10.70 -1.32
N TRP A 229 8.24 -11.86 -1.27
CA TRP A 229 8.22 -12.68 -0.08
C TRP A 229 9.00 -12.00 1.05
N HIS A 230 8.47 -12.14 2.27
CA HIS A 230 9.13 -11.73 3.49
C HIS A 230 8.67 -12.62 4.64
N LYS A 231 9.45 -12.65 5.73
CA LYS A 231 9.01 -13.28 6.97
C LYS A 231 7.87 -12.45 7.56
N GLU A 232 6.80 -13.12 7.99
CA GLU A 232 5.67 -12.43 8.61
C GLU A 232 6.10 -11.79 9.93
N ALA A 233 5.60 -10.59 10.21
CA ALA A 233 5.81 -9.94 11.49
C ALA A 233 5.04 -10.69 12.60
N SER A 234 5.46 -10.49 13.86
CA SER A 234 4.78 -11.11 15.00
C SER A 234 3.31 -10.69 15.07
N ARG A 235 2.43 -11.67 15.35
CA ARG A 235 0.99 -11.49 15.48
C ARG A 235 0.51 -11.33 16.94
N ASP A 236 1.43 -11.13 17.89
CA ASP A 236 1.12 -11.10 19.33
C ASP A 236 -0.01 -10.11 19.70
N ARG A 237 -0.13 -8.99 18.96
CA ARG A 237 -1.16 -7.95 19.17
C ARG A 237 -2.39 -8.07 18.26
N GLU A 238 -2.44 -9.06 17.37
CA GLU A 238 -3.59 -9.27 16.46
C GLU A 238 -4.89 -9.39 17.27
N SER A 239 -4.86 -10.13 18.39
CA SER A 239 -6.02 -10.34 19.27
C SER A 239 -6.63 -9.05 19.84
N ALA A 240 -5.80 -8.07 20.24
CA ALA A 240 -6.26 -6.79 20.76
C ALA A 240 -6.89 -5.93 19.65
N ASN A 241 -6.30 -5.95 18.45
CA ASN A 241 -6.80 -5.20 17.30
C ASN A 241 -8.12 -5.80 16.76
N VAL A 242 -8.26 -7.13 16.75
CA VAL A 242 -9.54 -7.80 16.46
C VAL A 242 -10.63 -7.32 17.42
N ARG A 243 -10.36 -7.35 18.73
CA ARG A 243 -11.33 -6.94 19.75
C ARG A 243 -11.75 -5.48 19.56
N ARG A 244 -10.78 -4.58 19.35
CA ARG A 244 -11.06 -3.16 19.10
C ARG A 244 -11.95 -2.94 17.88
N LEU A 245 -11.71 -3.67 16.79
CA LEU A 245 -12.58 -3.55 15.63
C LEU A 245 -13.98 -4.10 15.92
N GLN A 246 -14.09 -5.27 16.56
CA GLN A 246 -15.38 -5.87 16.89
C GLN A 246 -16.22 -4.95 17.77
N GLU A 247 -15.62 -4.38 18.82
CA GLU A 247 -16.27 -3.40 19.70
C GLU A 247 -16.81 -2.21 18.90
N ARG A 248 -15.99 -1.63 18.01
CA ARG A 248 -16.40 -0.52 17.13
C ARG A 248 -17.52 -0.91 16.18
N MET A 249 -17.46 -2.09 15.58
CA MET A 249 -18.49 -2.57 14.64
C MET A 249 -19.81 -2.88 15.35
N SER A 250 -19.76 -3.28 16.63
CA SER A 250 -20.94 -3.60 17.43
C SER A 250 -21.62 -2.37 18.05
N ASP A 251 -20.90 -1.26 18.21
CA ASP A 251 -21.44 -0.04 18.79
C ASP A 251 -22.34 0.70 17.77
N PRO A 252 -23.67 0.81 18.01
CA PRO A 252 -24.57 1.49 17.09
C PRO A 252 -24.27 2.99 16.96
N ASN A 253 -23.62 3.58 17.96
CA ASN A 253 -23.27 5.00 18.01
C ASN A 253 -21.86 5.28 17.45
N ALA A 254 -21.10 4.24 17.07
CA ALA A 254 -19.79 4.43 16.50
C ALA A 254 -19.87 5.22 15.18
N GLY A 255 -19.20 6.38 15.17
CA GLY A 255 -19.00 7.21 13.99
C GLY A 255 -17.97 6.63 13.03
N TYR A 256 -17.73 7.34 11.92
CA TYR A 256 -16.74 6.98 10.91
C TYR A 256 -15.38 7.68 11.07
N VAL A 257 -15.24 8.54 12.09
CA VAL A 257 -14.01 9.30 12.34
C VAL A 257 -13.07 8.45 13.20
N ALA A 258 -11.80 8.34 12.80
CA ALA A 258 -10.77 7.66 13.60
C ALA A 258 -10.65 8.27 15.01
N LYS A 259 -10.38 7.43 16.02
CA LYS A 259 -10.21 7.88 17.41
C LYS A 259 -8.92 8.67 17.60
N LYS A 260 -7.84 8.22 16.96
CA LYS A 260 -6.57 8.94 16.85
C LYS A 260 -6.16 8.90 15.38
N GLY A 261 -6.51 9.93 14.63
CA GLY A 261 -6.24 10.04 13.21
C GLY A 261 -5.26 11.15 12.90
N ILE A 262 -5.37 11.69 11.69
CA ILE A 262 -4.50 12.77 11.19
C ILE A 262 -4.69 14.11 11.92
N ARG A 263 -5.85 14.34 12.54
CA ARG A 263 -6.16 15.59 13.27
C ARG A 263 -5.55 15.62 14.67
N GLU A 264 -5.37 14.46 15.29
CA GLU A 264 -4.88 14.34 16.67
C GLU A 264 -3.39 13.97 16.75
N ALA A 265 -2.83 13.42 15.67
CA ALA A 265 -1.45 12.95 15.65
C ALA A 265 -0.46 14.10 15.40
N GLY A 266 0.48 14.27 16.33
CA GLY A 266 1.70 15.07 16.11
C GLY A 266 2.74 14.24 15.37
N TYR A 267 3.40 14.87 14.39
CA TYR A 267 4.45 14.27 13.55
C TYR A 267 5.78 15.05 13.64
N ASP A 268 5.99 15.74 14.77
CA ASP A 268 7.17 16.58 15.01
C ASP A 268 8.47 15.76 15.16
N ASP A 269 8.36 14.44 15.30
CA ASP A 269 9.45 13.48 15.41
C ASP A 269 9.95 12.95 14.05
N CYS A 270 9.37 13.43 12.94
CA CYS A 270 9.72 12.98 11.59
C CYS A 270 10.95 13.69 11.03
N GLU A 271 11.86 12.92 10.44
CA GLU A 271 12.88 13.42 9.54
C GLU A 271 12.37 13.35 8.10
N ILE A 272 12.40 14.48 7.38
CA ILE A 272 11.95 14.58 5.99
C ILE A 272 13.14 14.91 5.09
N VAL A 273 13.31 14.11 4.03
CA VAL A 273 14.34 14.27 3.00
C VAL A 273 13.68 14.32 1.63
N TYR A 274 14.15 15.21 0.76
CA TYR A 274 13.68 15.32 -0.62
C TYR A 274 14.71 14.67 -1.55
N SER A 275 14.25 13.99 -2.61
CA SER A 275 15.16 13.62 -3.71
C SER A 275 15.68 14.89 -4.39
N LYS A 276 16.83 14.75 -5.07
CA LYS A 276 17.35 15.80 -5.95
C LYS A 276 16.37 16.11 -7.09
#